data_AF-A0A2V6PY53-F1
#
_entry.id   AF-A0A2V6PY53-F1
#
_cell.length_a   1.000
_cell.length_b   1.000
_cell.length_c   1.000
_cell.angle_alpha   90.00
_cell.angle_beta   90.00
_cell.angle_gamma   90.00
#
_symmetry.space_group_name_H-M   'P 1'
#
loop_
_entity.id
_entity.type
_entity.pdbx_description
1 polymer ?
#
loop_
_entity_poly.entity_id
_entity_poly.type
_entity_poly.pdbx_seq_one_letter_code
_entity_poly.pdbx_strand_id
1 'polypeptide(L)'
;CPHYLLLTAEDMSRLGPILRVNPPVRFAGHAESLWKGLHDGTLDMLATDHAPHTPEEKTQPNIWDGHSGFPGVETAVPLMLNEVNGGRMTIERYVEWSGAAPARAWGLYPRKGSLQIGSDADMVIVDMTREREIRGAELHSKSKITPFEGMRVRGVPVCTIVRGRVVFRDGELVGEPGWGQRVTPRRFTVRT
;
A
#
# COMPACT_ATOMS: atom_id res chain seq x y z
N CYS A 1 0.63 -2.53 -7.88
CA CYS A 1 1.28 -2.43 -6.55
C CYS A 1 2.41 -1.41 -6.60
N PRO A 2 2.67 -0.63 -5.53
CA PRO A 2 3.67 0.45 -5.54
C PRO A 2 5.07 0.01 -6.02
N HIS A 3 5.50 -1.21 -5.69
CA HIS A 3 6.81 -1.72 -6.14
C HIS A 3 6.93 -1.88 -7.67
N TYR A 4 5.83 -2.00 -8.43
CA TYR A 4 5.88 -1.99 -9.90
C TYR A 4 5.87 -0.57 -10.49
N LEU A 5 5.51 0.43 -9.68
CA LEU A 5 5.44 1.84 -10.09
C LEU A 5 6.71 2.61 -9.75
N LEU A 6 7.42 2.16 -8.72
CA LEU A 6 8.49 2.93 -8.05
C LEU A 6 9.86 2.25 -8.09
N LEU A 7 9.92 0.95 -8.35
CA LEU A 7 11.18 0.21 -8.46
C LEU A 7 11.34 -0.29 -9.89
N THR A 8 12.58 -0.57 -10.27
CA THR A 8 12.91 -1.15 -11.57
C THR A 8 13.83 -2.36 -11.41
N ALA A 9 13.98 -3.16 -12.47
CA ALA A 9 14.84 -4.35 -12.44
C ALA A 9 16.31 -4.00 -12.13
N GLU A 10 16.76 -2.78 -12.43
CA GLU A 10 18.08 -2.27 -12.11
C GLU A 10 18.35 -2.21 -10.60
N ASP A 11 17.32 -2.04 -9.77
CA ASP A 11 17.42 -2.08 -8.32
C ASP A 11 17.90 -3.43 -7.78
N MET A 12 17.82 -4.51 -8.58
CA MET A 12 18.30 -5.84 -8.23
C MET A 12 19.80 -5.82 -7.89
N SER A 13 20.59 -4.96 -8.52
CA SER A 13 22.03 -4.83 -8.26
C SER A 13 22.33 -4.35 -6.83
N ARG A 14 21.43 -3.56 -6.25
CA ARG A 14 21.54 -2.98 -4.91
C ARG A 14 20.81 -3.81 -3.85
N LEU A 15 19.62 -4.29 -4.19
CA LEU A 15 18.71 -4.97 -3.25
C LEU A 15 18.88 -6.49 -3.23
N GLY A 16 19.41 -7.08 -4.30
CA GLY A 16 19.52 -8.52 -4.44
C GLY A 16 18.17 -9.23 -4.20
N PRO A 17 18.15 -10.40 -3.53
CA PRO A 17 16.93 -11.18 -3.32
C PRO A 17 15.83 -10.48 -2.50
N ILE A 18 16.11 -9.36 -1.82
CA ILE A 18 15.06 -8.54 -1.20
C ILE A 18 14.01 -8.13 -2.25
N LEU A 19 14.45 -7.79 -3.47
CA LEU A 19 13.58 -7.38 -4.58
C LEU A 19 12.80 -8.56 -5.21
N ARG A 20 13.12 -9.81 -4.87
CA ARG A 20 12.42 -10.97 -5.44
C ARG A 20 10.94 -10.97 -5.03
N VAL A 21 10.07 -10.88 -6.02
CA VAL A 21 8.61 -10.91 -5.93
C VAL A 21 8.04 -11.52 -7.20
N ASN A 22 6.81 -12.02 -7.15
CA ASN A 22 6.12 -12.64 -8.27
C ASN A 22 4.81 -11.87 -8.57
N PRO A 23 4.63 -11.32 -9.78
CA PRO A 23 5.60 -11.24 -10.88
C PRO A 23 6.84 -10.40 -10.54
N PRO A 24 7.99 -10.59 -11.22
CA PRO A 24 9.17 -9.79 -10.93
C PRO A 24 8.96 -8.30 -11.27
N VAL A 25 9.64 -7.41 -10.54
CA VAL A 25 9.77 -6.00 -10.94
C VAL A 25 10.41 -5.93 -12.34
N ARG A 26 9.90 -5.03 -13.19
CA ARG A 26 10.28 -4.92 -14.61
C ARG A 26 11.30 -3.80 -14.82
N PHE A 27 11.93 -3.80 -15.99
CA PHE A 27 12.87 -2.75 -16.40
C PHE A 27 12.21 -1.37 -16.44
N ALA A 28 13.04 -0.33 -16.43
CA ALA A 28 12.60 1.04 -16.61
C ALA A 28 11.67 1.21 -17.83
N GLY A 29 10.72 2.14 -17.75
CA GLY A 29 9.70 2.38 -18.77
C GLY A 29 8.40 1.59 -18.60
N HIS A 30 8.44 0.39 -18.01
CA HIS A 30 7.21 -0.36 -17.69
C HIS A 30 6.33 0.35 -16.66
N ALA A 31 6.95 1.00 -15.66
CA ALA A 31 6.24 1.79 -14.67
C ALA A 31 5.38 2.89 -15.30
N GLU A 32 5.88 3.56 -16.35
CA GLU A 32 5.14 4.62 -17.04
C GLU A 32 3.89 4.09 -17.76
N SER A 33 3.95 2.88 -18.32
CA SER A 33 2.76 2.22 -18.88
C SER A 33 1.72 1.90 -17.81
N LEU A 34 2.15 1.49 -16.61
CA LEU A 34 1.24 1.24 -15.49
C LEU A 34 0.62 2.54 -14.96
N TRP A 35 1.41 3.61 -14.85
CA TRP A 35 0.91 4.94 -14.50
C TRP A 35 -0.13 5.42 -15.52
N LYS A 36 0.18 5.32 -16.82
CA LYS A 36 -0.78 5.65 -17.88
C LYS A 36 -2.07 4.85 -17.73
N GLY A 37 -1.97 3.54 -17.49
CA GLY A 37 -3.11 2.66 -17.28
C GLY A 37 -3.98 3.06 -16.08
N LEU A 38 -3.37 3.54 -14.99
CA LEU A 38 -4.12 4.08 -13.85
C LEU A 38 -4.85 5.39 -14.23
N HIS A 39 -4.18 6.27 -14.98
CA HIS A 39 -4.75 7.56 -15.38
C HIS A 39 -5.86 7.45 -16.43
N ASP A 40 -5.73 6.52 -17.38
CA ASP A 40 -6.72 6.31 -18.45
C ASP A 40 -7.85 5.34 -18.07
N GLY A 41 -7.76 4.71 -16.89
CA GLY A 41 -8.78 3.81 -16.36
C GLY A 41 -8.67 2.36 -16.86
N THR A 42 -7.60 2.00 -17.59
CA THR A 42 -7.30 0.60 -17.91
C THR A 42 -6.98 -0.22 -16.64
N LEU A 43 -6.38 0.42 -15.63
CA LEU A 43 -6.13 -0.14 -14.31
C LEU A 43 -6.99 0.59 -13.27
N ASP A 44 -7.81 -0.14 -12.55
CA ASP A 44 -8.79 0.48 -11.65
C ASP A 44 -8.25 0.86 -10.27
N MET A 45 -7.18 0.19 -9.79
CA MET A 45 -6.87 0.19 -8.37
C MET A 45 -5.41 -0.13 -8.02
N LEU A 46 -5.06 0.19 -6.78
CA LEU A 46 -3.79 -0.12 -6.15
C LEU A 46 -3.97 -1.15 -5.03
N ALA A 47 -3.05 -2.12 -4.99
CA ALA A 47 -2.88 -3.08 -3.90
C ALA A 47 -1.40 -3.16 -3.52
N THR A 48 -1.05 -3.94 -2.51
CA THR A 48 0.34 -4.03 -2.01
C THR A 48 1.02 -5.35 -2.30
N ASP A 49 0.24 -6.44 -2.42
CA ASP A 49 0.75 -7.81 -2.45
C ASP A 49 1.70 -8.08 -1.27
N HIS A 50 1.29 -7.64 -0.07
CA HIS A 50 2.08 -7.79 1.15
C HIS A 50 2.30 -9.28 1.47
N ALA A 51 3.54 -9.74 1.35
CA ALA A 51 3.96 -11.12 1.56
C ALA A 51 5.27 -11.13 2.39
N PRO A 52 5.17 -11.00 3.73
CA PRO A 52 6.34 -10.87 4.60
C PRO A 52 7.10 -12.19 4.73
N HIS A 53 8.43 -12.09 4.74
CA HIS A 53 9.37 -13.20 5.01
C HIS A 53 10.43 -12.72 6.01
N THR A 54 11.11 -13.65 6.67
CA THR A 54 12.20 -13.31 7.59
C THR A 54 13.40 -12.67 6.86
N PRO A 55 14.26 -11.90 7.57
CA PRO A 55 15.55 -11.45 7.04
C PRO A 55 16.35 -12.56 6.38
N GLU A 56 16.47 -13.68 7.07
CA GLU A 56 17.25 -14.84 6.64
C GLU A 56 16.74 -15.38 5.30
N GLU A 57 15.42 -15.53 5.13
CA GLU A 57 14.81 -16.00 3.88
C GLU A 57 14.99 -15.03 2.70
N LYS A 58 15.23 -13.74 2.97
CA LYS A 58 15.30 -12.68 1.94
C LYS A 58 16.71 -12.22 1.60
N THR A 59 17.71 -12.54 2.42
CA THR A 59 19.11 -12.15 2.21
C THR A 59 19.99 -13.32 1.79
N GLN A 60 19.42 -14.30 1.08
CA GLN A 60 20.16 -15.43 0.54
C GLN A 60 21.20 -14.98 -0.50
N PRO A 61 22.39 -15.63 -0.60
CA PRO A 61 23.42 -15.22 -1.57
C PRO A 61 22.96 -15.36 -3.04
N ASN A 62 22.09 -16.33 -3.30
CA ASN A 62 21.54 -16.61 -4.61
C ASN A 62 20.06 -16.21 -4.64
N ILE A 63 19.68 -15.46 -5.68
CA ILE A 63 18.29 -15.02 -5.86
C ILE A 63 17.31 -16.20 -5.89
N TRP A 64 17.69 -17.34 -6.46
CA TRP A 64 16.85 -18.52 -6.61
C TRP A 64 16.52 -19.22 -5.29
N ASP A 65 17.32 -18.96 -4.26
CA ASP A 65 17.12 -19.50 -2.91
C ASP A 65 16.36 -18.52 -2.01
N GLY A 66 16.32 -17.23 -2.36
CA GLY A 66 15.56 -16.22 -1.60
C GLY A 66 14.04 -16.34 -1.76
N HIS A 67 13.26 -16.11 -0.71
CA HIS A 67 11.80 -16.20 -0.80
C HIS A 67 11.19 -15.04 -1.61
N SER A 68 10.07 -15.31 -2.29
CA SER A 68 9.36 -14.33 -3.10
C SER A 68 8.34 -13.55 -2.27
N GLY A 69 8.41 -12.21 -2.33
CA GLY A 69 7.53 -11.30 -1.61
C GLY A 69 8.28 -10.48 -0.56
N PHE A 70 7.65 -9.39 -0.12
CA PHE A 70 8.13 -8.56 0.99
C PHE A 70 6.96 -7.77 1.61
N PRO A 71 7.16 -7.17 2.80
CA PRO A 71 6.17 -6.29 3.40
C PRO A 71 5.90 -5.05 2.54
N GLY A 72 4.62 -4.79 2.19
CA GLY A 72 4.22 -3.55 1.51
C GLY A 72 3.02 -2.79 2.11
N VAL A 73 2.24 -3.39 3.02
CA VAL A 73 0.99 -2.80 3.54
C VAL A 73 1.19 -1.45 4.23
N GLU A 74 2.24 -1.32 5.05
CA GLU A 74 2.49 -0.11 5.83
C GLU A 74 3.14 1.01 5.01
N THR A 75 4.02 0.66 4.06
CA THR A 75 4.72 1.64 3.23
C THR A 75 3.86 2.18 2.09
N ALA A 76 2.77 1.50 1.73
CA ALA A 76 1.93 1.88 0.60
C ALA A 76 1.41 3.32 0.68
N VAL A 77 0.84 3.72 1.82
CA VAL A 77 0.30 5.09 1.97
C VAL A 77 1.39 6.15 1.81
N PRO A 78 2.48 6.17 2.60
CA PRO A 78 3.48 7.21 2.47
C PRO A 78 4.19 7.21 1.11
N LEU A 79 4.41 6.05 0.48
CA LEU A 79 4.95 5.98 -0.89
C LEU A 79 4.00 6.66 -1.89
N MET A 80 2.71 6.37 -1.83
CA MET A 80 1.77 6.93 -2.79
C MET A 80 1.48 8.42 -2.51
N LEU A 81 1.46 8.86 -1.24
CA LEU A 81 1.34 10.28 -0.90
C LEU A 81 2.58 11.07 -1.34
N ASN A 82 3.76 10.45 -1.35
CA ASN A 82 4.95 11.06 -1.94
C ASN A 82 4.73 11.38 -3.43
N GLU A 83 4.12 10.45 -4.18
CA GLU A 83 3.80 10.67 -5.60
C GLU A 83 2.68 11.71 -5.79
N VAL A 84 1.75 11.84 -4.83
CA VAL A 84 0.80 12.98 -4.79
C VAL A 84 1.55 14.30 -4.64
N ASN A 85 2.46 14.38 -3.65
CA ASN A 85 3.29 15.57 -3.43
C ASN A 85 4.21 15.89 -4.63
N GLY A 86 4.68 14.87 -5.34
CA GLY A 86 5.43 14.99 -6.58
C GLY A 86 4.59 15.34 -7.81
N GLY A 87 3.26 15.47 -7.66
CA GLY A 87 2.36 15.87 -8.74
C GLY A 87 2.04 14.79 -9.75
N ARG A 88 2.39 13.51 -9.51
CA ARG A 88 2.03 12.41 -10.41
C ARG A 88 0.53 12.14 -10.42
N MET A 89 -0.15 12.34 -9.30
CA MET A 89 -1.60 12.19 -9.19
C MET A 89 -2.18 13.14 -8.14
N THR A 90 -3.49 13.38 -8.18
CA THR A 90 -4.17 14.11 -7.10
C THR A 90 -4.47 13.17 -5.93
N ILE A 91 -4.73 13.74 -4.74
CA ILE A 91 -5.11 12.95 -3.57
C ILE A 91 -6.45 12.22 -3.79
N GLU A 92 -7.38 12.81 -4.52
CA GLU A 92 -8.67 12.21 -4.88
C GLU A 92 -8.47 10.97 -5.76
N ARG A 93 -7.51 11.02 -6.70
CA ARG A 93 -7.17 9.85 -7.51
C ARG A 93 -6.54 8.74 -6.69
N TYR A 94 -5.68 9.08 -5.75
CA TYR A 94 -5.16 8.09 -4.81
C TYR A 94 -6.27 7.45 -3.96
N VAL A 95 -7.19 8.25 -3.40
CA VAL A 95 -8.34 7.77 -2.61
C VAL A 95 -9.25 6.87 -3.45
N GLU A 96 -9.48 7.24 -4.69
CA GLU A 96 -10.25 6.44 -5.65
C GLU A 96 -9.58 5.07 -5.86
N TRP A 97 -8.31 5.03 -6.25
CA TRP A 97 -7.60 3.78 -6.58
C TRP A 97 -7.34 2.89 -5.37
N SER A 98 -7.19 3.45 -4.17
CA SER A 98 -6.82 2.69 -2.97
C SER A 98 -7.99 2.34 -2.04
N GLY A 99 -9.09 3.08 -2.12
CA GLY A 99 -10.24 2.91 -1.22
C GLY A 99 -11.55 2.64 -1.96
N ALA A 100 -11.95 3.57 -2.84
CA ALA A 100 -13.30 3.55 -3.41
C ALA A 100 -13.47 2.52 -4.53
N ALA A 101 -12.52 2.43 -5.47
CA ALA A 101 -12.51 1.42 -6.53
C ALA A 101 -12.49 -0.01 -5.98
N PRO A 102 -11.60 -0.37 -5.03
CA PRO A 102 -11.65 -1.69 -4.41
C PRO A 102 -12.90 -1.90 -3.54
N ALA A 103 -13.46 -0.88 -2.89
CA ALA A 103 -14.74 -1.07 -2.21
C ALA A 103 -15.88 -1.41 -3.20
N ARG A 104 -15.90 -0.81 -4.39
CA ARG A 104 -16.92 -1.09 -5.42
C ARG A 104 -16.76 -2.47 -6.03
N ALA A 105 -15.55 -2.83 -6.48
CA ALA A 105 -15.29 -4.10 -7.15
C ALA A 105 -15.60 -5.32 -6.26
N TRP A 106 -15.51 -5.17 -4.93
CA TRP A 106 -15.83 -6.24 -3.97
C TRP A 106 -17.20 -6.08 -3.29
N GLY A 107 -18.09 -5.21 -3.79
CA GLY A 107 -19.46 -5.07 -3.27
C GLY A 107 -19.54 -4.55 -1.82
N LEU A 108 -18.54 -3.77 -1.40
CA LEU A 108 -18.43 -3.15 -0.07
C LEU A 108 -18.86 -1.68 -0.07
N TYR A 109 -18.91 -1.03 -1.23
CA TYR A 109 -19.38 0.35 -1.37
C TYR A 109 -20.90 0.45 -1.13
N PRO A 110 -21.42 1.51 -0.48
CA PRO A 110 -20.69 2.62 0.12
C PRO A 110 -20.27 2.36 1.58
N ARG A 111 -20.52 1.17 2.15
CA ARG A 111 -20.17 0.88 3.55
C ARG A 111 -18.67 1.10 3.80
N LYS A 112 -17.82 0.72 2.85
CA LYS A 112 -16.37 0.97 2.83
C LYS A 112 -15.99 1.87 1.66
N GLY A 113 -14.82 2.51 1.75
CA GLY A 113 -14.24 3.30 0.67
C GLY A 113 -15.01 4.60 0.35
N SER A 114 -15.78 5.13 1.30
CA SER A 114 -16.52 6.39 1.13
C SER A 114 -16.55 7.19 2.43
N LEU A 115 -16.60 8.52 2.28
CA LEU A 115 -16.82 9.48 3.36
C LEU A 115 -18.19 10.15 3.18
N GLN A 116 -19.25 9.37 3.34
CA GLN A 116 -20.63 9.83 3.25
C GLN A 116 -21.45 9.38 4.46
N ILE A 117 -22.57 10.04 4.71
CA ILE A 117 -23.50 9.66 5.77
C ILE A 117 -23.95 8.20 5.57
N GLY A 118 -23.82 7.39 6.62
CA GLY A 118 -24.16 5.97 6.62
C GLY A 118 -23.02 5.00 6.27
N SER A 119 -21.85 5.50 5.86
CA SER A 119 -20.63 4.67 5.72
C SER A 119 -19.99 4.35 7.07
N ASP A 120 -19.20 3.27 7.12
CA ASP A 120 -18.36 3.03 8.28
C ASP A 120 -17.34 4.19 8.41
N ALA A 121 -17.14 4.72 9.61
CA ALA A 121 -16.16 5.77 9.89
C ALA A 121 -14.73 5.21 9.87
N ASP A 122 -14.30 4.76 8.69
CA ASP A 122 -12.95 4.30 8.37
C ASP A 122 -12.20 5.44 7.67
N MET A 123 -11.22 6.02 8.35
CA MET A 123 -10.53 7.22 7.89
C MET A 123 -9.05 7.17 8.21
N VAL A 124 -8.24 7.84 7.39
CA VAL A 124 -6.84 8.11 7.68
C VAL A 124 -6.63 9.61 7.63
N ILE A 125 -6.09 10.18 8.71
CA ILE A 125 -5.64 11.56 8.74
C ILE A 125 -4.17 11.54 8.32
N VAL A 126 -3.83 12.36 7.34
CA VAL A 126 -2.48 12.43 6.75
C VAL A 126 -1.93 13.84 6.92
N ASP A 127 -0.64 13.93 7.25
CA ASP A 127 0.12 15.18 7.18
C ASP A 127 0.89 15.17 5.85
N MET A 128 0.42 15.98 4.90
CA MET A 128 1.03 16.09 3.56
C MET A 128 2.39 16.79 3.55
N THR A 129 2.76 17.47 4.63
CA THR A 129 4.00 18.23 4.73
C THR A 129 5.12 17.45 5.41
N ARG A 130 4.76 16.52 6.31
CA ARG A 130 5.70 15.71 7.07
C ARG A 130 6.55 14.82 6.16
N GLU A 131 7.84 14.79 6.44
CA GLU A 131 8.79 13.89 5.80
C GLU A 131 9.16 12.73 6.73
N ARG A 132 9.49 11.58 6.12
CA ARG A 132 10.03 10.41 6.81
C ARG A 132 11.03 9.69 5.91
N GLU A 133 12.02 9.05 6.50
CA GLU A 133 12.83 8.04 5.82
C GLU A 133 12.23 6.66 6.10
N ILE A 134 12.04 5.83 5.08
CA ILE A 134 11.55 4.46 5.26
C ILE A 134 12.69 3.59 5.78
N ARG A 135 12.51 3.00 6.96
CA ARG A 135 13.45 2.06 7.57
C ARG A 135 12.75 0.79 8.00
N GLY A 136 13.24 -0.36 7.55
CA GLY A 136 12.65 -1.67 7.84
C GLY A 136 12.54 -1.94 9.34
N ALA A 137 13.54 -1.53 10.13
CA ALA A 137 13.58 -1.69 11.58
C ALA A 137 12.41 -0.98 12.30
N GLU A 138 11.96 0.15 11.75
CA GLU A 138 10.89 0.99 12.31
C GLU A 138 9.49 0.54 11.87
N LEU A 139 9.37 -0.36 10.89
CA LEU A 139 8.07 -0.87 10.44
C LEU A 139 7.43 -1.80 11.48
N HIS A 140 6.11 -1.84 11.55
CA HIS A 140 5.35 -2.69 12.45
C HIS A 140 5.34 -4.17 12.03
N SER A 141 5.72 -4.47 10.78
CA SER A 141 5.85 -5.85 10.32
C SER A 141 6.97 -6.59 11.07
N LYS A 142 6.73 -7.86 11.43
CA LYS A 142 7.74 -8.75 12.03
C LYS A 142 8.95 -9.00 11.12
N SER A 143 8.77 -8.87 9.81
CA SER A 143 9.82 -9.10 8.81
C SER A 143 10.97 -8.10 8.90
N LYS A 144 10.67 -6.84 9.26
CA LYS A 144 11.64 -5.74 9.38
C LYS A 144 12.50 -5.48 8.12
N ILE A 145 12.03 -5.91 6.95
CA ILE A 145 12.65 -5.68 5.63
C ILE A 145 11.74 -4.83 4.77
N THR A 146 12.34 -4.02 3.91
CA THR A 146 11.63 -3.32 2.84
C THR A 146 12.57 -3.07 1.66
N PRO A 147 12.09 -3.19 0.40
CA PRO A 147 12.89 -2.78 -0.76
C PRO A 147 13.03 -1.25 -0.87
N PHE A 148 12.30 -0.49 -0.04
CA PHE A 148 12.32 0.97 0.00
C PHE A 148 13.23 1.53 1.11
N GLU A 149 14.20 0.73 1.59
CA GLU A 149 15.11 1.12 2.67
C GLU A 149 15.86 2.41 2.32
N GLY A 150 15.85 3.38 3.23
CA GLY A 150 16.47 4.70 3.06
C GLY A 150 15.71 5.68 2.16
N MET A 151 14.57 5.28 1.59
CA MET A 151 13.78 6.18 0.74
C MET A 151 13.13 7.29 1.58
N ARG A 152 13.40 8.54 1.25
CA ARG A 152 12.71 9.69 1.84
C ARG A 152 11.38 9.92 1.13
N VAL A 153 10.33 10.08 1.92
CA VAL A 153 8.95 10.29 1.46
C VAL A 153 8.34 11.50 2.15
N ARG A 154 7.48 12.23 1.42
CA ARG A 154 6.71 13.35 1.95
C ARG A 154 5.22 13.03 1.90
N GLY A 155 4.52 13.22 3.02
CA GLY A 155 3.15 12.77 3.20
C GLY A 155 3.08 11.51 4.06
N VAL A 156 2.61 11.65 5.30
CA VAL A 156 2.66 10.57 6.31
C VAL A 156 1.29 10.42 6.99
N PRO A 157 0.76 9.18 7.14
CA PRO A 157 -0.43 8.95 7.95
C PRO A 157 -0.12 9.19 9.43
N VAL A 158 -0.90 10.04 10.09
CA VAL A 158 -0.72 10.42 11.51
C VAL A 158 -1.81 9.85 12.42
N CYS A 159 -2.96 9.47 11.87
CA CYS A 159 -4.03 8.82 12.63
C CYS A 159 -4.84 7.90 11.72
N THR A 160 -5.18 6.71 12.21
CA THR A 160 -6.11 5.79 11.54
C THR A 160 -7.29 5.50 12.44
N ILE A 161 -8.48 5.64 11.87
CA ILE A 161 -9.76 5.42 12.53
C ILE A 161 -10.44 4.26 11.80
N VAL A 162 -10.94 3.29 12.55
CA VAL A 162 -11.69 2.14 12.01
C VAL A 162 -13.03 2.06 12.73
N ARG A 163 -14.13 2.24 12.00
CA ARG A 163 -15.51 2.31 12.52
C ARG A 163 -15.63 3.24 13.72
N GLY A 164 -15.04 4.43 13.62
CA GLY A 164 -15.11 5.47 14.65
C GLY A 164 -14.13 5.30 15.82
N ARG A 165 -13.33 4.24 15.85
CA ARG A 165 -12.29 4.04 16.88
C ARG A 165 -10.91 4.37 16.33
N VAL A 166 -10.17 5.23 17.01
CA VAL A 166 -8.75 5.44 16.73
C VAL A 166 -7.98 4.16 17.05
N VAL A 167 -7.27 3.62 16.06
CA VAL A 167 -6.47 2.38 16.21
C VAL A 167 -4.97 2.61 16.02
N PHE A 168 -4.60 3.72 15.41
CA PHE A 168 -3.21 4.14 15.20
C PHE A 168 -3.12 5.65 15.37
N ARG A 169 -2.08 6.13 16.05
CA ARG A 169 -1.83 7.55 16.26
C ARG A 169 -0.34 7.82 16.41
N ASP A 170 0.17 8.80 15.67
CA ASP A 170 1.53 9.34 15.80
C ASP A 170 2.66 8.29 15.74
N GLY A 171 2.48 7.25 14.93
CA GLY A 171 3.47 6.18 14.77
C GLY A 171 3.19 4.93 15.61
N GLU A 172 2.22 4.99 16.52
CA GLU A 172 1.95 3.93 17.49
C GLU A 172 0.58 3.27 17.28
N LEU A 173 0.51 1.96 17.50
CA LEU A 173 -0.75 1.24 17.61
C LEU A 173 -1.40 1.55 18.97
N VAL A 174 -2.60 2.14 18.95
CA VAL A 174 -3.37 2.49 20.16
C VAL A 174 -4.69 1.72 20.26
N GLY A 175 -4.98 0.88 19.28
CA GLY A 175 -6.14 -0.01 19.26
C GLY A 175 -5.84 -1.36 19.91
N GLU A 176 -6.87 -1.97 20.48
CA GLU A 176 -6.79 -3.33 21.03
C GLU A 176 -7.00 -4.39 19.93
N PRO A 177 -6.27 -5.52 19.95
CA PRO A 177 -6.56 -6.67 19.12
C PRO A 177 -8.02 -7.12 19.24
N GLY A 178 -8.59 -7.61 18.13
CA GLY A 178 -10.00 -8.04 18.08
C GLY A 178 -11.01 -6.97 17.71
N TRP A 179 -10.59 -5.70 17.54
CA TRP A 179 -11.49 -4.70 16.98
C TRP A 179 -11.89 -5.00 15.53
N GLY A 180 -10.99 -5.59 14.72
CA GLY A 180 -11.26 -5.98 13.34
C GLY A 180 -12.45 -6.93 13.20
N GLN A 181 -13.25 -6.75 12.16
CA GLN A 181 -14.43 -7.58 11.89
C GLN A 181 -14.44 -8.05 10.44
N ARG A 182 -14.90 -9.28 10.20
CA ARG A 182 -15.16 -9.77 8.85
C ARG A 182 -16.25 -8.91 8.21
N VAL A 183 -15.95 -8.35 7.04
CA VAL A 183 -16.94 -7.63 6.23
C VAL A 183 -17.42 -8.57 5.13
N THR A 184 -18.73 -8.69 4.97
CA THR A 184 -19.35 -9.46 3.89
C THR A 184 -19.89 -8.51 2.83
N PRO A 185 -19.63 -8.76 1.54
CA PRO A 185 -20.26 -8.00 0.45
C PRO A 185 -21.77 -8.02 0.58
N ARG A 186 -22.43 -6.91 0.20
CA ARG A 186 -23.88 -6.98 -0.03
C ARG A 186 -24.08 -7.95 -1.20
N ARG A 187 -24.93 -8.97 -1.03
CA ARG A 187 -25.29 -9.87 -2.14
C ARG A 187 -25.79 -8.99 -3.28
N PHE A 188 -25.21 -9.16 -4.47
CA PHE A 188 -25.79 -8.62 -5.68
C PHE A 188 -27.16 -9.28 -5.82
N THR A 189 -28.23 -8.55 -5.50
CA THR A 189 -29.57 -8.97 -5.91
C THR A 189 -29.61 -8.76 -7.41
N VAL A 190 -29.38 -9.81 -8.19
CA VAL A 190 -29.69 -9.79 -9.61
C VAL A 190 -31.19 -9.55 -9.68
N ARG A 191 -31.60 -8.33 -10.06
CA ARG A 191 -32.98 -8.09 -10.49
C ARG A 191 -33.11 -8.82 -11.82
N THR A 192 -33.66 -10.02 -11.78
CA THR A 192 -34.24 -10.70 -12.95
C THR A 192 -35.46 -9.95 -13.42
#